data_AF-A0A915DP68-F1
#
_entry.id   AF-A0A915DP68-F1
#
_cell.length_a   1.000
_cell.length_b   1.000
_cell.length_c   1.000
_cell.angle_alpha   90.00
_cell.angle_beta   90.00
_cell.angle_gamma   90.00
#
_symmetry.space_group_name_H-M   'P 1'
#
loop_
_entity.id
_entity.type
_entity.pdbx_description
1 polymer ?
#
loop_
_entity_poly.entity_id
_entity_poly.type
_entity_poly.pdbx_seq_one_letter_code
_entity_poly.pdbx_strand_id
1 'polypeptide(L)'
;MKKAANVFWFGDLNFRVLPIQQLVGIGKQLENRLFRKTLDYESIIGNDELNLERSKGLLFEDFKEGVIKVPSYTDRVLYWSNNPSGLIPLRYDCIWEITTSDHKPVYCLFGMKAIERTQLLPESTFNLPGALIDLSDTLVEPANTHQNGKIL
;
A
#
# COMPACT_ATOMS: atom_id res chain seq x y z
N MET A 1 9.60 -1.45 19.76
CA MET A 1 9.31 -2.57 18.84
C MET A 1 7.88 -2.49 18.33
N LYS A 2 7.67 -2.75 17.03
CA LYS A 2 6.36 -2.71 16.36
C LYS A 2 5.53 -3.94 16.80
N LYS A 3 4.23 -3.76 17.12
CA LYS A 3 3.36 -4.79 17.73
C LYS A 3 2.62 -5.70 16.73
N ALA A 4 2.56 -5.32 15.46
CA ALA A 4 1.87 -6.06 14.41
C ALA A 4 2.87 -6.85 13.53
N ALA A 5 2.41 -7.84 12.78
CA ALA A 5 3.25 -8.53 11.80
C ALA A 5 3.48 -7.68 10.53
N ASN A 6 2.44 -6.97 10.11
CA ASN A 6 2.47 -6.04 8.99
C ASN A 6 1.88 -4.70 9.45
N VAL A 7 2.48 -3.59 9.04
CA VAL A 7 2.01 -2.23 9.32
C VAL A 7 1.94 -1.47 8.00
N PHE A 8 0.78 -0.88 7.72
CA PHE A 8 0.58 0.02 6.59
C PHE A 8 0.39 1.43 7.13
N TRP A 9 1.10 2.40 6.55
CA TRP A 9 1.00 3.80 6.92
C TRP A 9 0.79 4.62 5.66
N PHE A 10 -0.35 5.28 5.55
CA PHE A 10 -0.71 5.98 4.31
C PHE A 10 -1.61 7.19 4.55
N GLY A 11 -1.67 8.06 3.55
CA GLY A 11 -2.50 9.26 3.53
C GLY A 11 -1.77 10.44 2.93
N ASP A 12 -2.35 11.63 3.07
CA ASP A 12 -1.69 12.89 2.77
C ASP A 12 -0.65 13.19 3.85
N LEU A 13 0.61 12.85 3.56
CA LEU A 13 1.74 13.14 4.43
C LEU A 13 2.30 14.55 4.20
N ASN A 14 1.84 15.22 3.14
CA ASN A 14 2.11 16.61 2.82
C ASN A 14 3.60 16.98 2.60
N PHE A 15 4.48 15.99 2.41
CA PHE A 15 5.84 16.20 1.94
C PHE A 15 5.84 16.69 0.48
N ARG A 16 6.76 17.59 0.15
CA ARG A 16 6.85 18.25 -1.16
C ARG A 16 8.16 17.89 -1.87
N VAL A 17 8.22 18.18 -3.17
CA VAL A 17 9.47 18.09 -3.92
C VAL A 17 10.17 19.45 -3.81
N LEU A 18 11.39 19.46 -3.32
CA LEU A 18 12.19 20.68 -3.21
C LEU A 18 12.53 21.23 -4.60
N PRO A 19 12.66 22.57 -4.74
CA PRO A 19 13.07 23.18 -5.99
C PRO A 19 14.45 22.65 -6.42
N ILE A 20 14.54 22.18 -7.66
CA ILE A 20 15.81 21.82 -8.27
C ILE A 20 16.57 23.10 -8.57
N GLN A 21 17.77 23.28 -8.02
CA GLN A 21 18.51 24.56 -8.10
C GLN A 21 18.67 25.07 -9.54
N GLN A 22 18.75 24.18 -10.54
CA GLN A 22 18.84 24.53 -11.96
C GLN A 22 17.57 25.21 -12.52
N LEU A 23 16.43 25.08 -11.83
CA LEU A 23 15.14 25.65 -12.20
C LEU A 23 14.72 26.84 -11.30
N VAL A 24 15.56 27.24 -10.35
CA VAL A 24 15.27 28.38 -9.48
C VAL A 24 15.43 29.69 -10.28
N GLY A 25 14.37 30.50 -10.31
CA GLY A 25 14.39 31.86 -10.92
C GLY A 25 13.79 31.99 -12.32
N ILE A 26 13.40 30.88 -12.98
CA ILE A 26 12.70 30.89 -14.29
C ILE A 26 11.19 31.19 -14.22
N GLY A 27 10.68 31.47 -13.02
CA GLY A 27 9.28 31.82 -12.75
C GLY A 27 8.39 30.59 -12.56
N LYS A 28 7.53 30.63 -11.54
CA LYS A 28 6.71 29.51 -11.03
C LYS A 28 5.88 28.78 -12.09
N GLN A 29 5.40 29.49 -13.12
CA GLN A 29 4.60 28.89 -14.18
C GLN A 29 5.44 28.10 -15.20
N LEU A 30 6.62 28.62 -15.56
CA LEU A 30 7.52 27.95 -16.48
C LEU A 30 8.22 26.78 -15.78
N GLU A 31 8.55 26.95 -14.50
CA GLU A 31 9.04 25.89 -13.61
C GLU A 31 8.06 24.72 -13.55
N ASN A 32 6.78 24.93 -13.26
CA ASN A 32 5.78 23.85 -13.26
C ASN A 32 5.61 23.17 -14.63
N ARG A 33 5.72 23.94 -15.73
CA ARG A 33 5.60 23.41 -17.08
C ARG A 33 6.81 22.57 -17.48
N LEU A 34 8.02 23.00 -17.11
CA LEU A 34 9.27 22.28 -17.34
C LEU A 34 9.42 21.10 -16.37
N PHE A 35 8.95 21.23 -15.13
CA PHE A 35 8.93 20.14 -14.16
C PHE A 35 8.18 18.93 -14.69
N ARG A 36 7.04 19.15 -15.37
CA ARG A 36 6.24 18.08 -16.00
C ARG A 36 6.77 17.55 -17.33
N LYS A 37 7.64 18.30 -18.03
CA LYS A 37 8.08 17.98 -19.41
C LYS A 37 9.54 17.55 -19.53
N THR A 38 10.39 17.93 -18.59
CA THR A 38 11.85 18.00 -18.81
C THR A 38 12.69 17.35 -17.72
N LEU A 39 12.14 17.08 -16.53
CA LEU A 39 12.89 16.40 -15.48
C LEU A 39 12.72 14.89 -15.58
N ASP A 40 13.84 14.18 -15.48
CA ASP A 40 13.82 12.75 -15.30
C ASP A 40 13.29 12.39 -13.90
N TYR A 41 12.76 11.17 -13.79
CA TYR A 41 12.21 10.65 -12.53
C TYR A 41 13.23 10.71 -11.38
N GLU A 42 14.50 10.43 -11.69
CA GLU A 42 15.62 10.40 -10.73
C GLU A 42 15.86 11.76 -10.07
N SER A 43 15.77 12.86 -10.83
CA SER A 43 15.91 14.21 -10.29
C SER A 43 14.75 14.57 -9.35
N ILE A 44 13.53 14.14 -9.67
CA ILE A 44 12.36 14.43 -8.84
C ILE A 44 12.42 13.64 -7.53
N ILE A 45 12.70 12.34 -7.59
CA ILE A 45 12.77 11.49 -6.40
C ILE A 45 13.94 11.87 -5.49
N GLY A 46 15.05 12.37 -6.06
CA GLY A 46 16.21 12.88 -5.31
C GLY A 46 15.94 14.17 -4.54
N ASN A 47 14.89 14.92 -4.91
CA ASN A 47 14.47 16.15 -4.22
C ASN A 47 13.16 15.96 -3.43
N ASP A 48 12.65 14.73 -3.30
CA ASP A 48 11.46 14.41 -2.50
C ASP A 48 11.79 14.56 -1.00
N GLU A 49 11.10 15.47 -0.29
CA GLU A 49 11.33 15.73 1.13
C GLU A 49 11.16 14.46 1.98
N LEU A 50 10.17 13.61 1.69
CA LEU A 50 9.98 12.38 2.47
C LEU A 50 11.21 11.47 2.38
N ASN A 51 11.75 11.25 1.18
CA ASN A 51 12.95 10.43 1.01
C ASN A 51 14.19 11.05 1.65
N LEU A 52 14.38 12.36 1.52
CA LEU A 52 15.48 13.08 2.15
C LEU A 52 15.41 12.96 3.68
N GLU A 53 14.24 13.18 4.26
CA GLU A 53 14.03 13.08 5.70
C GLU A 53 14.18 11.63 6.19
N ARG A 54 13.69 10.62 5.44
CA ARG A 54 13.92 9.19 5.73
C ARG A 54 15.39 8.83 5.71
N SER A 55 16.19 9.38 4.80
CA SER A 55 17.63 9.12 4.73
C SER A 55 18.42 9.60 5.95
N LYS A 56 17.85 10.52 6.74
CA LYS A 56 18.43 10.95 8.02
C LYS A 56 18.20 9.95 9.15
N GLY A 57 17.35 8.95 8.94
CA GLY A 57 17.03 7.91 9.93
C GLY A 57 16.11 8.37 11.06
N LEU A 58 15.42 9.51 10.91
CA LEU A 58 14.58 10.09 11.98
C LEU A 58 13.08 9.75 11.84
N LEU A 59 12.65 9.24 10.70
CA LEU A 59 11.25 8.95 10.39
C LEU A 59 11.13 7.65 9.60
N PHE A 60 10.02 6.95 9.84
CA PHE A 60 9.65 5.75 9.11
C PHE A 60 10.77 4.70 9.04
N GLU A 61 11.48 4.50 10.15
CA GLU A 61 12.54 3.51 10.28
C GLU A 61 12.02 2.10 9.88
N ASP A 62 12.77 1.46 8.97
CA ASP A 62 12.47 0.18 8.30
C ASP A 62 11.23 0.15 7.40
N PHE A 63 10.43 1.21 7.34
CA PHE A 63 9.33 1.25 6.39
C PHE A 63 9.89 1.32 4.97
N LYS A 64 9.21 0.60 4.09
CA LYS A 64 9.44 0.57 2.66
C LYS A 64 8.31 1.33 1.98
N GLU A 65 8.59 1.76 0.76
CA GLU A 65 7.63 2.40 -0.12
C GLU A 65 7.82 1.82 -1.52
N GLY A 66 6.74 1.67 -2.29
CA GLY A 66 6.85 1.24 -3.68
C GLY A 66 7.46 2.31 -4.58
N VAL A 67 7.78 1.96 -5.82
CA VAL A 67 8.24 2.94 -6.81
C VAL A 67 7.07 3.81 -7.27
N ILE A 68 7.09 5.10 -6.94
CA ILE A 68 6.11 6.08 -7.39
C ILE A 68 6.45 6.44 -8.84
N LYS A 69 5.51 6.37 -9.78
CA LYS A 69 5.75 6.80 -11.19
C LYS A 69 4.92 8.00 -11.62
N VAL A 70 4.23 8.61 -10.67
CA VAL A 70 3.22 9.64 -10.88
C VAL A 70 3.53 10.85 -9.98
N PRO A 71 3.13 12.07 -10.36
CA PRO A 71 3.49 13.28 -9.63
C PRO A 71 2.66 13.52 -8.36
N SER A 72 2.24 12.45 -7.67
CA SER A 72 1.53 12.50 -6.40
C SER A 72 2.51 12.26 -5.27
N TYR A 73 3.20 13.32 -4.83
CA TYR A 73 4.26 13.24 -3.82
C TYR A 73 3.78 13.53 -2.39
N THR A 74 2.56 14.06 -2.24
CA THR A 74 1.89 14.32 -0.95
C THR A 74 1.22 13.08 -0.38
N ASP A 75 0.50 12.35 -1.23
CA ASP A 75 -0.27 11.17 -0.85
C ASP A 75 0.58 9.92 -1.01
N ARG A 76 0.87 9.24 0.11
CA ARG A 76 1.89 8.20 0.17
C ARG A 76 1.38 6.93 0.81
N VAL A 77 1.95 5.79 0.42
CA VAL A 77 1.70 4.48 1.03
C VAL A 77 3.04 3.83 1.41
N LEU A 78 3.33 3.85 2.71
CA LEU A 78 4.45 3.15 3.31
C LEU A 78 3.99 1.86 3.96
N TYR A 79 4.89 0.89 4.02
CA TYR A 79 4.60 -0.40 4.63
C TYR A 79 5.82 -0.96 5.34
N TRP A 80 5.58 -1.72 6.40
CA TRP A 80 6.59 -2.48 7.11
C TRP A 80 6.07 -3.88 7.39
N SER A 81 6.98 -4.86 7.39
CA SER A 81 6.66 -6.24 7.75
C SER A 81 7.81 -6.86 8.55
N ASN A 82 7.46 -7.66 9.55
CA ASN A 82 8.41 -8.54 10.23
C ASN A 82 8.73 -9.81 9.43
N ASN A 83 8.00 -10.07 8.33
CA ASN A 83 8.28 -11.11 7.34
C ASN A 83 8.28 -10.50 5.94
N PRO A 84 9.42 -9.93 5.48
CA PRO A 84 9.52 -9.23 4.21
C PRO A 84 9.13 -10.08 2.99
N SER A 85 9.29 -11.40 3.06
CA SER A 85 8.92 -12.35 2.00
C SER A 85 7.41 -12.56 1.90
N GLY A 86 6.68 -12.28 2.98
CA GLY A 86 5.23 -12.46 3.09
C GLY A 86 4.39 -11.24 2.74
N LEU A 87 5.03 -10.10 2.45
CA LEU A 87 4.37 -8.85 2.05
C LEU A 87 5.06 -8.26 0.81
N ILE A 88 4.41 -8.42 -0.35
CA ILE A 88 4.96 -8.06 -1.65
C ILE A 88 4.13 -6.90 -2.23
N PRO A 89 4.69 -5.70 -2.47
CA PRO A 89 3.98 -4.68 -3.22
C PRO A 89 3.85 -5.12 -4.69
N LEU A 90 2.62 -5.19 -5.19
CA LEU A 90 2.30 -5.60 -6.56
C LEU A 90 2.18 -4.40 -7.49
N ARG A 91 1.57 -3.32 -7.00
CA ARG A 91 1.37 -2.08 -7.77
C ARG A 91 1.23 -0.89 -6.85
N TYR A 92 1.80 0.24 -7.23
CA TYR A 92 1.65 1.52 -6.55
C TYR A 92 1.43 2.60 -7.61
N ASP A 93 0.27 3.24 -7.58
CA ASP A 93 -0.16 4.14 -8.66
C ASP A 93 -1.26 5.09 -8.19
N CYS A 94 -1.73 5.98 -9.07
CA CYS A 94 -2.88 6.84 -8.83
C CYS A 94 -3.96 6.67 -9.91
N ILE A 95 -5.19 7.08 -9.59
CA ILE A 95 -6.33 7.06 -10.51
C ILE A 95 -6.50 8.45 -11.11
N TRP A 96 -6.19 8.60 -12.40
CA TRP A 96 -6.17 9.90 -13.08
C TRP A 96 -7.55 10.40 -13.48
N GLU A 97 -8.46 9.46 -13.73
CA GLU A 97 -9.81 9.66 -14.23
C GLU A 97 -10.70 10.39 -13.22
N ILE A 98 -10.39 10.27 -11.92
CA ILE A 98 -11.12 10.94 -10.84
C ILE A 98 -10.55 12.36 -10.66
N THR A 99 -11.41 13.37 -10.84
CA THR A 99 -11.05 14.81 -10.85
C THR A 99 -11.91 15.65 -9.91
N THR A 100 -12.63 15.01 -8.98
CA THR A 100 -13.48 15.71 -8.00
C THR A 100 -12.70 16.46 -6.92
N SER A 101 -11.40 16.18 -6.79
CA SER A 101 -10.43 16.84 -5.93
C SER A 101 -9.22 17.28 -6.77
N ASP A 102 -8.45 18.24 -6.28
CA ASP A 102 -7.14 18.59 -6.82
C ASP A 102 -6.07 17.53 -6.52
N HIS A 103 -6.33 16.64 -5.56
CA HIS A 103 -5.57 15.42 -5.30
C HIS A 103 -6.10 14.22 -6.11
N LYS A 104 -5.19 13.34 -6.53
CA LYS A 104 -5.54 12.07 -7.20
C LYS A 104 -5.60 10.94 -6.18
N PRO A 105 -6.63 10.07 -6.20
CA PRO A 105 -6.64 8.90 -5.34
C PRO A 105 -5.41 8.02 -5.61
N VAL A 106 -4.63 7.76 -4.56
CA VAL A 106 -3.44 6.91 -4.59
C VAL A 106 -3.77 5.55 -4.00
N TYR A 107 -3.27 4.48 -4.62
CA TYR A 107 -3.46 3.12 -4.12
C TYR A 107 -2.18 2.30 -4.23
N CYS A 108 -2.02 1.35 -3.30
CA CYS A 108 -0.98 0.34 -3.37
C CYS A 108 -1.59 -1.04 -3.13
N LEU A 109 -1.37 -1.96 -4.08
CA LEU A 109 -1.81 -3.34 -4.00
C LEU A 109 -0.71 -4.20 -3.41
N PHE A 110 -1.08 -5.07 -2.47
CA PHE A 110 -0.15 -5.97 -1.79
C PHE A 110 -0.58 -7.42 -1.94
N GLY A 111 0.37 -8.28 -2.31
CA GLY A 111 0.26 -9.72 -2.15
C GLY A 111 0.72 -10.09 -0.75
N MET A 112 -0.14 -10.78 0.01
CA MET A 112 0.13 -11.12 1.41
C MET A 112 -0.09 -12.59 1.68
N LYS A 113 0.83 -13.20 2.45
CA LYS A 113 0.60 -14.53 3.03
C LYS A 113 -0.12 -14.37 4.36
N ALA A 114 -1.40 -14.76 4.39
CA ALA A 114 -2.13 -14.91 5.65
C ALA A 114 -1.66 -16.20 6.35
N ILE A 115 -1.39 -16.10 7.65
CA ILE A 115 -1.12 -17.25 8.51
C ILE A 115 -2.30 -17.37 9.44
N GLU A 116 -2.97 -18.52 9.42
CA GLU A 116 -4.06 -18.79 10.32
C GLU A 116 -3.52 -18.97 11.75
N ARG A 117 -4.08 -18.23 12.71
CA ARG A 117 -3.65 -18.29 14.13
C ARG A 117 -3.93 -19.65 14.77
N THR A 118 -4.84 -20.43 14.20
CA THR A 118 -5.28 -21.75 14.68
C THR A 118 -4.14 -22.77 14.67
N GLN A 119 -3.13 -22.61 13.80
CA GLN A 119 -1.97 -23.51 13.73
C GLN A 119 -0.83 -23.17 14.73
N LEU A 120 -0.97 -22.08 15.50
CA LEU A 120 0.05 -21.61 16.44
C LEU A 120 -0.33 -21.81 17.91
N LEU A 121 -1.57 -22.19 18.20
CA LEU A 121 -2.00 -22.57 19.53
C LEU A 121 -1.95 -24.10 19.62
N PRO A 122 -1.25 -24.70 20.61
CA PRO A 122 -1.42 -26.12 20.87
C PRO A 122 -2.90 -26.39 21.15
N GLU A 123 -3.43 -27.52 20.65
CA GLU A 123 -4.85 -27.87 20.76
C GLU A 123 -5.40 -27.80 22.19
N SER A 124 -4.52 -27.91 23.19
CA SER A 124 -4.82 -27.71 24.61
C SER A 124 -5.40 -26.34 24.97
N THR A 125 -5.24 -25.32 24.11
CA THR A 125 -5.72 -23.96 24.37
C THR A 125 -7.21 -23.78 24.03
N PHE A 126 -7.80 -24.71 23.27
CA PHE A 126 -9.22 -24.63 22.86
C PHE A 126 -10.17 -25.29 23.86
N ASN A 127 -9.66 -25.97 24.89
CA ASN A 127 -10.46 -26.54 25.98
C ASN A 127 -10.64 -25.54 27.14
N LEU A 128 -11.12 -24.33 26.84
CA LEU A 128 -11.69 -23.46 27.87
C LEU A 128 -13.16 -23.86 28.08
N PRO A 129 -13.58 -24.24 29.30
CA PRO A 129 -14.98 -24.57 29.56
C PRO A 129 -15.83 -23.30 29.39
N GLY A 130 -16.57 -23.22 28.28
CA GLY A 130 -17.54 -22.13 28.02
C GLY A 130 -17.65 -21.62 26.58
N ALA A 131 -16.74 -21.98 25.67
CA ALA A 131 -16.85 -21.58 24.26
C ALA A 131 -17.54 -22.67 23.43
N LEU A 132 -18.88 -22.73 23.48
CA LEU A 132 -19.67 -23.45 22.48
C LEU A 132 -19.69 -22.59 21.22
N ILE A 133 -18.75 -22.82 20.30
CA ILE A 133 -18.94 -22.42 18.90
C ILE A 133 -19.58 -23.63 18.23
N ASP A 134 -20.88 -23.52 17.96
CA ASP A 134 -21.60 -24.50 17.14
C ASP A 134 -21.07 -24.38 15.70
N LEU A 135 -20.32 -25.39 15.27
CA LEU A 135 -19.74 -25.46 13.92
C LEU A 135 -20.72 -26.08 12.91
N SER A 136 -22.01 -26.27 13.27
CA SER A 136 -23.02 -26.77 12.34
C SER A 136 -23.38 -25.78 11.22
N ASP A 137 -23.11 -24.49 11.39
CA ASP A 137 -23.57 -23.44 10.47
C ASP A 137 -22.58 -23.11 9.33
N THR A 138 -21.40 -23.73 9.27
CA THR A 138 -20.37 -23.42 8.25
C THR A 138 -20.17 -24.49 7.18
N LEU A 139 -20.94 -25.59 7.19
CA LEU A 139 -20.95 -26.54 6.08
C LEU A 139 -22.07 -26.21 5.10
N VAL A 140 -21.83 -25.23 4.22
CA VAL A 140 -22.57 -25.15 2.96
C VAL A 140 -22.00 -26.21 2.03
N GLU A 141 -22.68 -27.35 1.95
CA GLU A 141 -22.42 -28.39 0.94
C GLU A 141 -22.48 -27.78 -0.48
N PRO A 142 -21.53 -28.12 -1.37
CA PRO A 142 -21.59 -27.66 -2.76
C PRO A 142 -22.74 -28.35 -3.49
N ALA A 143 -23.66 -27.55 -4.05
CA ALA A 143 -24.77 -28.04 -4.86
C ALA A 143 -24.25 -28.78 -6.12
N ASN A 144 -24.25 -30.11 -6.06
CA ASN A 144 -24.12 -30.98 -7.21
C ASN A 144 -25.49 -31.58 -7.54
N THR A 145 -26.09 -31.12 -8.64
CA THR A 145 -26.99 -31.96 -9.45
C THR A 145 -26.77 -31.65 -10.93
N HIS A 146 -25.95 -32.47 -11.57
CA HIS A 146 -26.19 -32.86 -12.96
C HIS A 146 -27.32 -33.90 -12.98
N GLN A 147 -28.39 -33.65 -13.74
CA GLN A 147 -29.03 -34.67 -14.58
C GLN A 147 -30.05 -34.04 -15.56
N ASN A 148 -29.70 -34.13 -16.84
CA ASN A 148 -30.53 -34.48 -18.00
C ASN A 148 -32.00 -34.00 -18.11
N GLY A 149 -32.24 -33.20 -19.16
CA GLY A 149 -33.28 -33.51 -20.15
C GLY A 149 -34.51 -32.60 -20.20
N LYS A 150 -34.58 -31.75 -21.23
CA LYS A 150 -35.64 -31.83 -22.25
C LYS A 150 -35.37 -30.88 -23.42
N ILE A 151 -35.42 -31.49 -24.59
CA ILE A 151 -35.64 -30.88 -25.90
C ILE A 151 -37.03 -30.23 -25.87
N LEU A 152 -37.12 -28.95 -26.27
CA LEU A 152 -38.02 -28.37 -27.28
C LEU A 152 -37.53 -26.96 -27.61
#